data_AF-A0A2N9I0E6-F1
#
_entry.id   AF-A0A2N9I0E6-F1
#
_cell.length_a   1.000
_cell.length_b   1.000
_cell.length_c   1.000
_cell.angle_alpha   90.00
_cell.angle_beta   90.00
_cell.angle_gamma   90.00
#
_symmetry.space_group_name_H-M   'P 1'
#
loop_
_entity.id
_entity.type
_entity.pdbx_description
1 polymer ?
#
loop_
_entity_poly.entity_id
_entity_poly.type
_entity_poly.pdbx_seq_one_letter_code
_entity_poly.pdbx_strand_id
1 'polypeptide(L)'
;MGERRDGPSPVSGGGNGVVASDSSRLAMVQVVAPSQRLRLNPNKDHKPDSYDDLQLDFSSSIFSSLERYLPPSMLSLPRDDKVKFMRDILLKYLPHGERNRVQKHREYRQKIISNYQPLHRELYTMHSQTFFVPSFLKAINDNSEASFRSIMSEPSPGVFTFEMLQPRFCELLLSEVENFEKWVNEAKFRIMRPNTMNKYGAVLDDFGLETMLDKLMEGFIRPISKVFFTEVGGSTLDSHHGFVVEYGKDRDVDLGRCYADAFL
;
A
#
# COMPACT_ATOMS: atom_id res chain seq x y z
N MET A 1 -0.58 -60.02 -0.18
CA MET A 1 -1.35 -61.16 0.38
C MET A 1 -1.88 -60.70 1.73
N GLY A 2 -3.16 -60.51 2.00
CA GLY A 2 -4.39 -60.68 1.26
C GLY A 2 -5.55 -60.36 2.23
N GLU A 3 -6.56 -59.64 1.72
CA GLU A 3 -8.01 -59.76 1.99
C GLU A 3 -8.56 -59.69 3.45
N ARG A 4 -9.50 -58.79 3.82
CA ARG A 4 -10.86 -58.40 3.35
C ARG A 4 -11.97 -59.04 4.22
N ARG A 5 -13.09 -58.28 4.30
CA ARG A 5 -14.50 -58.63 4.65
C ARG A 5 -14.90 -58.40 6.11
N ASP A 6 -16.11 -58.00 6.45
CA ASP A 6 -17.28 -57.34 5.81
C ASP A 6 -18.25 -57.01 6.99
N GLY A 7 -19.19 -56.08 6.79
CA GLY A 7 -20.27 -55.74 7.77
C GLY A 7 -21.26 -56.88 8.04
N PRO A 8 -22.35 -56.67 8.82
CA PRO A 8 -23.45 -55.76 8.42
C PRO A 8 -24.26 -55.06 9.57
N SER A 9 -25.13 -54.11 9.20
CA SER A 9 -26.31 -53.58 9.97
C SER A 9 -27.52 -54.56 9.84
N PRO A 10 -28.80 -54.28 10.21
CA PRO A 10 -29.48 -53.23 11.02
C PRO A 10 -30.50 -53.84 12.06
N VAL A 11 -31.27 -53.05 12.85
CA VAL A 11 -32.71 -53.29 13.22
C VAL A 11 -33.37 -52.01 13.80
N SER A 12 -34.63 -51.81 13.40
CA SER A 12 -35.62 -50.75 13.64
C SER A 12 -36.41 -50.89 14.96
N GLY A 13 -37.02 -49.80 15.47
CA GLY A 13 -38.14 -49.86 16.42
C GLY A 13 -38.50 -48.50 17.06
N GLY A 14 -39.57 -47.87 16.56
CA GLY A 14 -40.10 -46.60 17.08
C GLY A 14 -41.08 -46.74 18.26
N GLY A 15 -41.38 -45.61 18.91
CA GLY A 15 -42.46 -45.50 19.91
C GLY A 15 -42.56 -44.11 20.54
N ASN A 16 -43.64 -43.38 20.22
CA ASN A 16 -44.05 -42.08 20.76
C ASN A 16 -44.28 -42.09 22.28
N GLY A 17 -43.96 -40.98 22.94
CA GLY A 17 -44.36 -40.68 24.32
C GLY A 17 -44.22 -39.20 24.64
N VAL A 18 -45.31 -38.45 24.42
CA VAL A 18 -45.45 -37.02 24.74
C VAL A 18 -45.71 -36.87 26.23
N VAL A 19 -44.89 -36.12 26.96
CA VAL A 19 -45.29 -35.54 28.26
C VAL A 19 -44.75 -34.13 28.33
N ALA A 20 -45.68 -33.16 28.27
CA ALA A 20 -45.42 -31.76 28.51
C ALA A 20 -45.35 -31.51 30.02
N SER A 21 -44.36 -30.76 30.47
CA SER A 21 -44.43 -30.05 31.75
C SER A 21 -43.76 -28.68 31.62
N ASP A 22 -44.60 -27.67 31.82
CA ASP A 22 -44.27 -26.26 32.01
C ASP A 22 -43.35 -26.09 33.23
N SER A 23 -42.34 -25.23 33.13
CA SER A 23 -41.89 -24.37 34.23
C SER A 23 -40.86 -23.33 33.76
N SER A 24 -41.35 -22.09 33.69
CA SER A 24 -40.71 -20.94 34.33
C SER A 24 -39.34 -20.49 33.82
N ARG A 25 -39.41 -19.59 32.83
CA ARG A 25 -38.34 -18.71 32.34
C ARG A 25 -37.73 -17.88 33.49
N LEU A 26 -36.46 -18.12 33.82
CA LEU A 26 -35.60 -17.12 34.44
C LEU A 26 -34.73 -16.51 33.35
N ALA A 27 -35.00 -15.25 33.03
CA ALA A 27 -34.29 -14.47 32.03
C ALA A 27 -32.84 -14.26 32.48
N MET A 28 -31.90 -14.91 31.78
CA MET A 28 -30.53 -14.43 31.71
C MET A 28 -30.54 -13.11 30.96
N VAL A 29 -30.30 -12.00 31.67
CA VAL A 29 -29.96 -10.72 31.05
C VAL A 29 -28.63 -10.91 30.33
N GLN A 30 -28.71 -11.23 29.04
CA GLN A 30 -27.59 -11.09 28.12
C GLN A 30 -27.21 -9.60 28.12
N VAL A 31 -26.11 -9.26 28.78
CA VAL A 31 -25.41 -7.99 28.57
C VAL A 31 -24.97 -7.99 27.12
N VAL A 32 -25.78 -7.41 26.25
CA VAL A 32 -25.42 -7.15 24.86
C VAL A 32 -24.24 -6.18 24.92
N ALA A 33 -23.05 -6.66 24.60
CA ALA A 33 -21.90 -5.78 24.39
C ALA A 33 -22.34 -4.69 23.40
N PRO A 34 -22.23 -3.39 23.75
CA PRO A 34 -22.62 -2.34 22.83
C PRO A 34 -21.80 -2.53 21.57
N SER A 35 -22.47 -2.56 20.43
CA SER A 35 -21.81 -2.70 19.14
C SER A 35 -20.75 -1.59 19.05
N GLN A 36 -19.47 -1.96 19.17
CA GLN A 36 -18.32 -1.06 19.04
C GLN A 36 -18.22 -0.63 17.56
N ARG A 37 -19.15 0.22 17.14
CA ARG A 37 -19.31 0.64 15.75
C ARG A 37 -19.37 2.15 15.71
N LEU A 38 -18.62 2.69 14.76
CA LEU A 38 -18.69 4.07 14.36
C LEU A 38 -20.03 4.32 13.65
N ARG A 39 -20.51 5.56 13.74
CA ARG A 39 -21.62 6.04 12.92
C ARG A 39 -21.17 6.08 11.47
N LEU A 40 -22.12 5.89 10.56
CA LEU A 40 -21.88 6.03 9.12
C LEU A 40 -21.58 7.49 8.72
N ASN A 41 -22.24 8.43 9.39
CA ASN A 41 -22.14 9.86 9.11
C ASN A 41 -21.48 10.60 10.29
N PRO A 42 -20.55 11.54 10.00
CA PRO A 42 -19.91 12.34 11.03
C PRO A 42 -20.91 13.30 11.69
N ASN A 43 -20.75 13.52 12.98
CA ASN A 43 -21.43 14.58 13.69
C ASN A 43 -20.77 15.92 13.33
N LYS A 44 -21.48 16.75 12.55
CA LYS A 44 -20.97 18.04 12.07
C LYS A 44 -20.94 19.12 13.16
N ASP A 45 -21.76 18.96 14.21
CA ASP A 45 -21.88 19.91 15.31
C ASP A 45 -20.92 19.59 16.48
N HIS A 46 -20.25 18.44 16.42
CA HIS A 46 -19.27 18.03 17.44
C HIS A 46 -17.88 18.58 17.13
N LYS A 47 -17.30 19.32 18.08
CA LYS A 47 -15.90 19.74 18.03
C LYS A 47 -15.05 18.66 18.70
N PRO A 48 -14.17 17.96 17.96
CA PRO A 48 -13.33 16.92 18.54
C PRO A 48 -12.30 17.52 19.50
N ASP A 49 -11.90 16.72 20.48
CA ASP A 49 -10.83 17.05 21.41
C ASP A 49 -9.47 17.04 20.68
N SER A 50 -8.46 17.74 21.21
CA SER A 50 -7.08 17.59 20.76
C SER A 50 -6.43 16.41 21.50
N TYR A 51 -5.70 15.59 20.76
CA TYR A 51 -5.03 14.40 21.26
C TYR A 51 -3.50 14.51 21.14
N ASP A 52 -2.97 15.71 20.87
CA ASP A 52 -1.55 15.93 20.54
C ASP A 52 -0.60 15.74 21.75
N ASP A 53 -1.15 15.89 22.96
CA ASP A 53 -0.48 15.74 24.24
C ASP A 53 -0.38 14.29 24.75
N LEU A 54 -1.07 13.34 24.11
CA LEU A 54 -1.05 11.92 24.51
C LEU A 54 -0.01 11.14 23.71
N GLN A 55 0.74 10.26 24.40
CA GLN A 55 1.54 9.22 23.72
C GLN A 55 0.61 8.12 23.20
N LEU A 56 0.20 8.25 21.94
CA LEU A 56 -0.77 7.37 21.30
C LEU A 56 -0.12 6.45 20.27
N ASP A 57 -0.74 5.28 20.08
CA ASP A 57 -0.36 4.31 19.05
C ASP A 57 -0.74 4.76 17.61
N PHE A 58 -1.63 5.76 17.47
CA PHE A 58 -2.03 6.39 16.20
C PHE A 58 -1.72 7.87 16.22
N SER A 59 -1.67 8.49 15.03
CA SER A 59 -1.61 9.94 14.94
C SER A 59 -2.83 10.56 15.63
N SER A 60 -2.58 11.62 16.39
CA SER A 60 -3.62 12.43 17.04
C SER A 60 -4.73 12.83 16.07
N SER A 61 -4.37 13.17 14.82
CA SER A 61 -5.30 13.53 13.75
C SER A 61 -6.33 12.44 13.41
N ILE A 62 -5.96 11.16 13.53
CA ILE A 62 -6.90 10.03 13.32
C ILE A 62 -7.94 10.03 14.44
N PHE A 63 -7.53 10.20 15.69
CA PHE A 63 -8.47 10.25 16.82
C PHE A 63 -9.42 11.45 16.73
N SER A 64 -8.90 12.64 16.41
CA SER A 64 -9.74 13.84 16.21
C SER A 64 -10.75 13.67 15.08
N SER A 65 -10.37 12.96 14.02
CA SER A 65 -11.26 12.66 12.89
C SER A 65 -12.30 11.60 13.27
N LEU A 66 -11.86 10.53 13.94
CA LEU A 66 -12.67 9.40 14.34
C LEU A 66 -13.70 9.76 15.41
N GLU A 67 -13.37 10.73 16.27
CA GLU A 67 -14.26 11.20 17.34
C GLU A 67 -15.60 11.69 16.78
N ARG A 68 -15.60 12.33 15.61
CA ARG A 68 -16.83 12.80 14.95
C ARG A 68 -17.77 11.67 14.55
N TYR A 69 -17.24 10.45 14.42
CA TYR A 69 -18.00 9.25 14.08
C TYR A 69 -18.40 8.43 15.31
N LEU A 70 -18.08 8.87 16.53
CA LEU A 70 -18.50 8.17 17.74
C LEU A 70 -20.03 8.25 17.95
N PRO A 71 -20.64 7.21 18.53
CA PRO A 71 -22.06 7.26 18.89
C PRO A 71 -22.30 8.32 19.99
N PRO A 72 -23.51 8.91 20.08
CA PRO A 72 -23.80 9.96 21.06
C PRO A 72 -23.54 9.54 22.51
N SER A 73 -23.72 8.25 22.82
CA SER A 73 -23.43 7.66 24.13
C SER A 73 -21.94 7.65 24.50
N MET A 74 -21.04 7.75 23.51
CA MET A 74 -19.59 7.82 23.71
C MET A 74 -19.06 9.26 23.63
N LEU A 75 -19.75 10.15 22.90
CA LEU A 75 -19.35 11.56 22.77
C LEU A 75 -19.43 12.33 24.10
N SER A 76 -20.34 11.93 24.99
CA SER A 76 -20.51 12.54 26.32
C SER A 76 -19.52 12.02 27.37
N LEU A 77 -18.70 11.03 27.03
CA LEU A 77 -17.73 10.44 27.97
C LEU A 77 -16.42 11.25 28.03
N PRO A 78 -15.61 11.06 29.07
CA PRO A 78 -14.29 11.68 29.15
C PRO A 78 -13.38 11.28 27.99
N ARG A 79 -12.47 12.19 27.65
CA ARG A 79 -11.49 12.04 26.56
C ARG A 79 -10.74 10.70 26.60
N ASP A 80 -10.32 10.24 27.77
CA ASP A 80 -9.59 8.96 27.91
C ASP A 80 -10.42 7.73 27.51
N ASP A 81 -11.71 7.74 27.79
CA ASP A 81 -12.60 6.62 27.44
C ASP A 81 -13.00 6.65 25.96
N LYS A 82 -13.10 7.86 25.37
CA LYS A 82 -13.19 8.00 23.90
C LYS A 82 -11.95 7.42 23.23
N VAL A 83 -10.76 7.72 23.73
CA VAL A 83 -9.48 7.19 23.21
C VAL A 83 -9.44 5.67 23.29
N LYS A 84 -9.80 5.07 24.44
CA LYS A 84 -9.84 3.60 24.57
C LYS A 84 -10.76 2.97 23.54
N PHE A 85 -11.98 3.50 23.39
CA PHE A 85 -12.95 2.98 22.42
C PHE A 85 -12.47 3.14 20.97
N MET A 86 -11.92 4.31 20.62
CA MET A 86 -11.33 4.56 19.30
C MET A 86 -10.13 3.64 19.04
N ARG A 87 -9.27 3.43 20.04
CA ARG A 87 -8.11 2.55 19.98
C ARG A 87 -8.53 1.10 19.76
N ASP A 88 -9.54 0.62 20.48
CA ASP A 88 -10.07 -0.75 20.34
C ASP A 88 -10.64 -0.99 18.93
N ILE A 89 -11.34 -0.01 18.37
CA ILE A 89 -11.82 -0.07 16.98
C ILE A 89 -10.64 -0.11 16.01
N LEU A 90 -9.68 0.82 16.15
CA LEU A 90 -8.49 0.84 15.28
C LEU A 90 -7.68 -0.46 15.41
N LEU A 91 -7.62 -1.06 16.60
CA LEU A 91 -6.95 -2.35 16.85
C LEU A 91 -7.60 -3.52 16.17
N LYS A 92 -8.92 -3.47 15.99
CA LYS A 92 -9.68 -4.50 15.29
C LYS A 92 -9.43 -4.51 13.79
N TYR A 93 -9.21 -3.33 13.19
CA TYR A 93 -9.03 -3.17 11.74
C TYR A 93 -7.56 -3.05 11.31
N LEU A 94 -6.67 -2.61 12.21
CA LEU A 94 -5.23 -2.53 12.00
C LEU A 94 -4.55 -3.33 13.11
N PRO A 95 -4.45 -4.67 13.00
CA PRO A 95 -3.82 -5.48 14.03
C PRO A 95 -2.34 -5.09 14.21
N HIS A 96 -1.81 -5.27 15.42
CA HIS A 96 -0.45 -4.88 15.82
C HIS A 96 0.66 -5.31 14.82
N GLY A 97 0.48 -6.44 14.14
CA GLY A 97 1.43 -6.94 13.14
C GLY A 97 1.62 -5.99 11.95
N GLU A 98 0.56 -5.40 11.42
CA GLU A 98 0.65 -4.46 10.29
C GLU A 98 1.27 -3.13 10.69
N ARG A 99 0.96 -2.64 11.90
CA ARG A 99 1.56 -1.41 12.45
C ARG A 99 3.05 -1.53 12.66
N ASN A 100 3.48 -2.65 13.23
CA ASN A 100 4.89 -2.95 13.39
C ASN A 100 5.60 -3.00 12.04
N ARG A 101 4.93 -3.45 10.97
CA ARG A 101 5.52 -3.48 9.62
C ARG A 101 5.68 -2.06 9.05
N VAL A 102 4.64 -1.23 9.11
CA VAL A 102 4.70 0.16 8.60
C VAL A 102 5.73 0.99 9.37
N GLN A 103 5.70 0.92 10.70
CA GLN A 103 6.65 1.64 11.56
C GLN A 103 8.09 1.17 11.32
N LYS A 104 8.33 -0.14 11.27
CA LYS A 104 9.66 -0.69 10.95
C LYS A 104 10.12 -0.29 9.56
N HIS A 105 9.23 -0.24 8.56
CA HIS A 105 9.57 0.19 7.21
C HIS A 105 9.99 1.67 7.21
N ARG A 106 9.25 2.53 7.92
CA ARG A 106 9.62 3.94 8.08
C ARG A 106 10.96 4.13 8.77
N GLU A 107 11.21 3.42 9.88
CA GLU A 107 12.49 3.45 10.60
C GLU A 107 13.65 2.94 9.74
N TYR A 108 13.40 1.90 8.96
CA TYR A 108 14.36 1.34 8.00
C TYR A 108 14.74 2.39 6.93
N ARG A 109 13.76 3.03 6.29
CA ARG A 109 14.00 4.11 5.31
C ARG A 109 14.75 5.28 5.94
N GLN A 110 14.34 5.71 7.13
CA GLN A 110 15.01 6.81 7.84
C GLN A 110 16.47 6.48 8.17
N LYS A 111 16.79 5.23 8.53
CA LYS A 111 18.17 4.81 8.73
C LYS A 111 18.97 4.87 7.44
N ILE A 112 18.40 4.47 6.31
CA ILE A 112 19.08 4.58 5.02
C ILE A 112 19.35 6.05 4.69
N ILE A 113 18.32 6.89 4.70
CA ILE A 113 18.43 8.32 4.38
C ILE A 113 19.45 9.03 5.28
N SER A 114 19.57 8.61 6.56
CA SER A 114 20.50 9.24 7.50
C SER A 114 21.97 8.79 7.34
N ASN A 115 22.22 7.60 6.76
CA ASN A 115 23.56 7.01 6.67
C ASN A 115 24.11 6.93 5.24
N TYR A 116 23.24 6.92 4.24
CA TYR A 116 23.62 6.91 2.84
C TYR A 116 23.83 8.34 2.33
N GLN A 117 24.93 8.56 1.59
CA GLN A 117 25.18 9.82 0.91
C GLN A 117 24.92 9.66 -0.59
N PRO A 118 23.95 10.41 -1.15
CA PRO A 118 23.68 10.38 -2.57
C PRO A 118 24.87 10.85 -3.41
N LEU A 119 25.15 10.14 -4.50
CA LEU A 119 26.19 10.50 -5.46
C LEU A 119 25.70 11.60 -6.41
N HIS A 120 24.48 11.45 -6.92
CA HIS A 120 23.85 12.36 -7.87
C HIS A 120 22.64 13.05 -7.23
N ARG A 121 22.91 14.10 -6.44
CA ARG A 121 21.86 14.93 -5.82
C ARG A 121 20.85 15.50 -6.81
N GLU A 122 21.27 15.68 -8.05
CA GLU A 122 20.41 16.13 -9.14
C GLU A 122 19.22 15.19 -9.40
N LEU A 123 19.34 13.89 -9.11
CA LEU A 123 18.23 12.92 -9.24
C LEU A 123 17.09 13.20 -8.26
N TYR A 124 17.40 13.79 -7.10
CA TYR A 124 16.44 14.07 -6.03
C TYR A 124 15.73 15.42 -6.25
N THR A 125 16.33 16.29 -7.05
CA THR A 125 15.74 17.55 -7.49
C THR A 125 15.19 17.38 -8.90
N MET A 126 13.87 17.19 -9.03
CA MET A 126 13.25 16.93 -10.34
C MET A 126 13.48 18.10 -11.31
N HIS A 127 14.41 17.93 -12.24
CA HIS A 127 14.74 18.86 -13.32
C HIS A 127 14.22 18.32 -14.64
N SER A 128 12.97 18.66 -14.97
CA SER A 128 12.25 18.10 -16.12
C SER A 128 13.02 18.25 -17.45
N GLN A 129 13.67 19.38 -17.69
CA GLN A 129 14.41 19.65 -18.93
C GLN A 129 15.64 18.76 -19.15
N THR A 130 16.26 18.29 -18.06
CA THR A 130 17.44 17.41 -18.12
C THR A 130 17.07 15.93 -18.04
N PHE A 131 15.88 15.62 -17.52
CA PHE A 131 15.44 14.24 -17.31
C PHE A 131 14.72 13.70 -18.55
N PHE A 132 13.88 14.53 -19.17
CA PHE A 132 13.01 14.10 -20.24
C PHE A 132 13.53 14.53 -21.60
N VAL A 133 13.23 13.73 -22.62
CA VAL A 133 13.50 14.13 -24.00
C VAL A 133 12.63 15.35 -24.37
N PRO A 134 13.14 16.31 -25.18
CA PRO A 134 12.39 17.53 -25.50
C PRO A 134 11.04 17.28 -26.19
N SER A 135 10.95 16.22 -27.01
CA SER A 135 9.71 15.79 -27.66
C SER A 135 8.63 15.40 -26.65
N PHE A 136 9.02 14.67 -25.61
CA PHE A 136 8.13 14.27 -24.51
C PHE A 136 7.61 15.47 -23.74
N LEU A 137 8.50 16.39 -23.34
CA LEU A 137 8.09 17.61 -22.64
C LEU A 137 7.13 18.46 -23.44
N LYS A 138 7.37 18.59 -24.75
CA LYS A 138 6.46 19.31 -25.63
C LYS A 138 5.08 18.65 -25.64
N ALA A 139 5.00 17.34 -25.78
CA ALA A 139 3.73 16.63 -25.79
C ALA A 139 2.96 16.78 -24.46
N ILE A 140 3.67 16.74 -23.33
CA ILE A 140 3.08 16.95 -22.00
C ILE A 140 2.57 18.38 -21.81
N ASN A 141 3.31 19.38 -22.30
CA ASN A 141 2.88 20.78 -22.23
C ASN A 141 1.66 21.05 -23.12
N ASP A 142 1.60 20.43 -24.31
CA ASP A 142 0.45 20.55 -25.21
C ASP A 142 -0.78 19.80 -24.65
N ASN A 143 -0.54 18.74 -23.86
CA ASN A 143 -1.54 17.93 -23.16
C ASN A 143 -2.74 17.50 -24.05
N SER A 144 -2.44 17.14 -25.30
CA SER A 144 -3.44 16.73 -26.29
C SER A 144 -3.19 15.29 -26.75
N GLU A 145 -4.26 14.58 -27.09
CA GLU A 145 -4.16 13.22 -27.62
C GLU A 145 -3.30 13.16 -28.89
N ALA A 146 -3.45 14.14 -29.79
CA ALA A 146 -2.65 14.21 -31.00
C ALA A 146 -1.16 14.38 -30.69
N SER A 147 -0.81 15.22 -29.70
CA SER A 147 0.58 15.41 -29.28
C SER A 147 1.16 14.14 -28.66
N PHE A 148 0.41 13.42 -27.82
CA PHE A 148 0.87 12.15 -27.26
C PHE A 148 1.02 11.05 -28.32
N ARG A 149 0.04 10.93 -29.23
CA ARG A 149 0.12 9.97 -30.35
C ARG A 149 1.26 10.28 -31.31
N SER A 150 1.75 11.52 -31.36
CA SER A 150 2.90 11.88 -32.21
C SER A 150 4.23 11.34 -31.71
N ILE A 151 4.35 11.06 -30.40
CA ILE A 151 5.57 10.56 -29.76
C ILE A 151 5.49 9.08 -29.34
N MET A 152 4.29 8.49 -29.41
CA MET A 152 4.01 7.12 -28.99
C MET A 152 3.71 6.22 -30.18
N SER A 153 4.15 4.97 -30.09
CA SER A 153 3.71 3.88 -30.96
C SER A 153 2.96 2.83 -30.15
N GLU A 154 1.98 2.17 -30.77
CA GLU A 154 1.17 1.12 -30.14
C GLU A 154 1.48 -0.23 -30.82
N PRO A 155 2.52 -0.97 -30.38
CA PRO A 155 2.86 -2.27 -30.97
C PRO A 155 1.79 -3.35 -30.75
N SER A 156 0.96 -3.21 -29.72
CA SER A 156 -0.15 -4.12 -29.40
C SER A 156 -1.29 -3.33 -28.75
N PRO A 157 -2.57 -3.72 -28.93
CA PRO A 157 -3.69 -3.03 -28.30
C PRO A 157 -3.48 -2.80 -26.79
N GLY A 158 -3.52 -1.54 -26.37
CA GLY A 158 -3.33 -1.14 -24.97
C GLY A 158 -1.88 -1.10 -24.48
N VAL A 159 -0.90 -1.31 -25.37
CA VAL A 159 0.54 -1.24 -25.06
C VAL A 159 1.16 -0.09 -25.84
N PHE A 160 1.59 0.96 -25.15
CA PHE A 160 2.23 2.13 -25.74
C PHE A 160 3.73 2.15 -25.46
N THR A 161 4.52 2.46 -26.49
CA THR A 161 5.98 2.62 -26.40
C THR A 161 6.37 4.02 -26.84
N PHE A 162 7.24 4.67 -26.08
CA PHE A 162 7.72 6.03 -26.36
C PHE A 162 9.06 6.29 -25.66
N GLU A 163 9.80 7.25 -26.20
CA GLU A 163 11.01 7.76 -25.56
C GLU A 163 10.61 8.82 -24.52
N MET A 164 10.95 8.55 -23.26
CA MET A 164 10.64 9.45 -22.15
C MET A 164 11.90 10.08 -21.58
N LEU A 165 12.88 9.25 -21.23
CA LEU A 165 14.07 9.65 -20.46
C LEU A 165 15.26 9.93 -21.37
N GLN A 166 16.06 10.92 -21.00
CA GLN A 166 17.35 11.15 -21.66
C GLN A 166 18.35 10.04 -21.27
N PRO A 167 19.24 9.61 -22.19
CA PRO A 167 20.26 8.61 -21.88
C PRO A 167 21.13 8.99 -20.68
N ARG A 168 21.49 10.27 -20.56
CA ARG A 168 22.24 10.80 -19.42
C ARG A 168 21.53 10.55 -18.08
N PHE A 169 20.21 10.71 -18.03
CA PHE A 169 19.45 10.42 -16.81
C PHE A 169 19.55 8.94 -16.44
N CYS A 170 19.45 8.05 -17.42
CA CYS A 170 19.60 6.61 -17.20
C CYS A 170 20.98 6.27 -16.63
N GLU A 171 22.06 6.88 -17.16
CA GLU A 171 23.43 6.69 -16.65
C GLU A 171 23.59 7.17 -15.21
N LEU A 172 23.02 8.33 -14.87
CA LEU A 172 23.03 8.88 -13.51
C LEU A 172 22.27 7.98 -12.54
N LEU A 173 21.10 7.47 -12.95
CA LEU A 173 20.30 6.57 -12.13
C LEU A 173 21.03 5.24 -11.90
N LEU A 174 21.64 4.67 -12.93
CA LEU A 174 22.42 3.43 -12.82
C LEU A 174 23.61 3.59 -11.88
N SER A 175 24.39 4.66 -12.04
CA SER A 175 25.54 4.95 -11.18
C SER A 175 25.14 5.22 -9.72
N GLU A 176 24.00 5.88 -9.48
CA GLU A 176 23.43 6.06 -8.14
C GLU A 176 23.05 4.71 -7.51
N VAL A 177 22.39 3.82 -8.27
CA VAL A 177 22.01 2.48 -7.79
C VAL A 177 23.25 1.64 -7.46
N GLU A 178 24.28 1.68 -8.32
CA GLU A 178 25.55 0.99 -8.05
C GLU A 178 26.24 1.53 -6.79
N ASN A 179 26.22 2.86 -6.58
CA ASN A 179 26.77 3.48 -5.38
C ASN A 179 26.01 3.04 -4.12
N PHE A 180 24.68 3.00 -4.20
CA PHE A 180 23.84 2.48 -3.13
C PHE A 180 24.16 1.03 -2.81
N GLU A 181 24.27 0.15 -3.81
CA GLU A 181 24.61 -1.26 -3.58
C GLU A 181 26.02 -1.42 -2.97
N LYS A 182 27.01 -0.64 -3.39
CA LYS A 182 28.35 -0.61 -2.77
C LYS A 182 28.26 -0.23 -1.29
N TRP A 183 27.56 0.86 -0.97
CA TRP A 183 27.36 1.31 0.40
C TRP A 183 26.65 0.24 1.26
N VAL A 184 25.62 -0.42 0.73
CA VAL A 184 24.90 -1.51 1.42
C VAL A 184 25.85 -2.66 1.77
N ASN A 185 26.70 -3.05 0.82
CA ASN A 185 27.68 -4.12 1.01
C ASN A 185 28.76 -3.74 2.04
N GLU A 186 29.26 -2.50 1.99
CA GLU A 186 30.27 -1.98 2.93
C GLU A 186 29.72 -1.79 4.34
N ALA A 187 28.54 -1.16 4.46
CA ALA A 187 27.86 -0.93 5.73
C ALA A 187 27.27 -2.22 6.33
N LYS A 188 27.31 -3.35 5.59
CA LYS A 188 26.62 -4.61 5.92
C LYS A 188 25.15 -4.38 6.29
N PHE A 189 24.53 -3.42 5.61
CA PHE A 189 23.17 -3.01 5.90
C PHE A 189 22.21 -4.03 5.27
N ARG A 190 21.21 -4.49 6.02
CA ARG A 190 20.22 -5.42 5.49
C ARG A 190 19.11 -4.63 4.79
N ILE A 191 19.16 -4.58 3.46
CA ILE A 191 18.11 -3.96 2.64
C ILE A 191 16.95 -4.92 2.34
N MET A 192 15.76 -4.34 2.19
CA MET A 192 14.61 -5.02 1.59
C MET A 192 14.81 -5.09 0.08
N ARG A 193 14.63 -6.27 -0.50
CA ARG A 193 14.74 -6.48 -1.95
C ARG A 193 13.35 -6.33 -2.58
N PRO A 194 13.26 -5.77 -3.80
CA PRO A 194 11.98 -5.47 -4.45
C PRO A 194 11.15 -6.71 -4.78
N ASN A 195 11.78 -7.86 -4.99
CA ASN A 195 11.08 -9.13 -5.21
C ASN A 195 11.86 -10.28 -4.58
N THR A 196 11.15 -11.29 -4.07
CA THR A 196 11.70 -12.56 -3.57
C THR A 196 12.45 -13.34 -4.66
N MET A 197 12.16 -13.08 -5.94
CA MET A 197 12.77 -13.78 -7.08
C MET A 197 14.03 -13.11 -7.64
N ASN A 198 14.29 -11.83 -7.33
CA ASN A 198 15.46 -11.11 -7.82
C ASN A 198 16.47 -10.91 -6.69
N LYS A 199 17.69 -11.43 -6.87
CA LYS A 199 18.79 -11.29 -5.90
C LYS A 199 19.46 -9.92 -5.98
N TYR A 200 19.32 -9.23 -7.12
CA TYR A 200 19.97 -7.95 -7.41
C TYR A 200 18.95 -6.89 -7.81
N GLY A 201 19.18 -5.65 -7.36
CA GLY A 201 18.24 -4.55 -7.51
C GLY A 201 17.96 -3.79 -6.23
N ALA A 202 17.49 -2.56 -6.38
CA ALA A 202 17.25 -1.62 -5.29
C ALA A 202 15.85 -1.01 -5.41
N VAL A 203 15.18 -0.84 -4.27
CA VAL A 203 13.95 -0.06 -4.17
C VAL A 203 14.35 1.41 -4.14
N LEU A 204 13.86 2.21 -5.09
CA LEU A 204 14.23 3.62 -5.25
C LEU A 204 13.75 4.47 -4.07
N ASP A 205 12.58 4.12 -3.52
CA ASP A 205 12.00 4.80 -2.36
C ASP A 205 12.89 4.68 -1.10
N ASP A 206 13.66 3.60 -0.99
CA ASP A 206 14.45 3.30 0.21
C ASP A 206 15.57 4.31 0.46
N PHE A 207 16.12 4.86 -0.62
CA PHE A 207 17.22 5.82 -0.57
C PHE A 207 16.80 7.25 -0.96
N GLY A 208 15.49 7.53 -1.06
CA GLY A 208 14.95 8.88 -1.08
C GLY A 208 14.46 9.41 -2.43
N LEU A 209 14.28 8.55 -3.44
CA LEU A 209 13.73 8.96 -4.74
C LEU A 209 12.19 9.00 -4.80
N GLU A 210 11.51 8.63 -3.72
CA GLU A 210 10.03 8.65 -3.58
C GLU A 210 9.42 9.98 -4.06
N THR A 211 9.93 11.12 -3.58
CA THR A 211 9.41 12.44 -3.99
C THR A 211 9.62 12.76 -5.48
N MET A 212 10.68 12.22 -6.09
CA MET A 212 10.90 12.39 -7.53
C MET A 212 9.90 11.54 -8.32
N LEU A 213 9.68 10.30 -7.89
CA LEU A 213 8.71 9.38 -8.50
C LEU A 213 7.27 9.86 -8.36
N ASP A 214 6.91 10.44 -7.20
CA ASP A 214 5.63 11.11 -7.02
C ASP A 214 5.42 12.19 -8.08
N LYS A 215 6.37 13.11 -8.24
CA LYS A 215 6.27 14.18 -9.23
C LYS A 215 6.25 13.65 -10.66
N LEU A 216 6.98 12.57 -10.96
CA LEU A 216 6.95 11.89 -12.25
C LEU A 216 5.54 11.36 -12.53
N MET A 217 4.96 10.64 -11.57
CA MET A 217 3.63 10.05 -11.70
C MET A 217 2.56 11.14 -11.85
N GLU A 218 2.54 12.12 -10.96
CA GLU A 218 1.52 13.17 -10.94
C GLU A 218 1.62 14.11 -12.15
N GLY A 219 2.84 14.52 -12.50
CA GLY A 219 3.08 15.53 -13.53
C GLY A 219 3.08 14.98 -14.95
N PHE A 220 3.46 13.71 -15.16
CA PHE A 220 3.73 13.19 -16.50
C PHE A 220 2.94 11.92 -16.84
N ILE A 221 2.83 10.97 -15.92
CA ILE A 221 2.14 9.70 -16.19
C ILE A 221 0.62 9.86 -16.09
N ARG A 222 0.11 10.57 -15.08
CA ARG A 222 -1.34 10.83 -14.91
C ARG A 222 -1.97 11.51 -16.14
N PRO A 223 -1.38 12.56 -16.75
CA PRO A 223 -1.92 13.15 -17.98
C PRO A 223 -2.07 12.15 -19.13
N ILE A 224 -1.08 11.28 -19.32
CA ILE A 224 -1.11 10.23 -20.36
C ILE A 224 -2.22 9.22 -20.05
N SER A 225 -2.30 8.74 -18.80
CA SER A 225 -3.33 7.78 -18.37
C SER A 225 -4.74 8.34 -18.56
N LYS A 226 -4.97 9.62 -18.25
CA LYS A 226 -6.26 10.30 -18.48
C LYS A 226 -6.71 10.29 -19.95
N VAL A 227 -5.77 10.28 -20.90
CA VAL A 227 -6.09 10.32 -22.33
C VAL A 227 -6.32 8.93 -22.89
N PHE A 228 -5.44 7.97 -22.58
CA PHE A 228 -5.48 6.64 -23.20
C PHE A 228 -6.23 5.59 -22.38
N PHE A 229 -6.39 5.80 -21.08
CA PHE A 229 -6.91 4.81 -20.13
C PHE A 229 -8.07 5.38 -19.30
N THR A 230 -9.02 6.03 -19.99
CA THR A 230 -10.23 6.60 -19.38
C THR A 230 -11.09 5.56 -18.67
N GLU A 231 -11.03 4.29 -19.09
CA GLU A 231 -11.92 3.22 -18.62
C GLU A 231 -11.38 2.42 -17.42
N VAL A 232 -10.07 2.50 -17.12
CA VAL A 232 -9.43 1.63 -16.10
C VAL A 232 -8.85 2.36 -14.90
N GLY A 233 -8.69 3.67 -14.95
CA GLY A 233 -8.18 4.42 -13.79
C GLY A 233 -7.94 5.89 -14.06
N GLY A 234 -7.53 6.25 -15.29
CA GLY A 234 -7.39 7.64 -15.73
C GLY A 234 -6.66 8.54 -14.72
N SER A 235 -7.42 9.29 -13.91
CA SER A 235 -6.91 10.21 -12.89
C SER A 235 -6.64 9.61 -11.51
N THR A 236 -6.97 8.34 -11.27
CA THR A 236 -6.95 7.74 -9.92
C THR A 236 -5.64 7.07 -9.54
N LEU A 237 -4.61 7.14 -10.39
CA LEU A 237 -3.26 6.67 -10.06
C LEU A 237 -2.74 7.40 -8.83
N ASP A 238 -2.69 6.77 -7.66
CA ASP A 238 -2.36 7.39 -6.37
C ASP A 238 -1.16 6.76 -5.66
N SER A 239 -0.63 5.66 -6.20
CA SER A 239 0.44 4.88 -5.60
C SER A 239 1.51 4.51 -6.62
N HIS A 240 2.76 4.49 -6.17
CA HIS A 240 3.89 4.01 -6.95
C HIS A 240 4.74 3.06 -6.10
N HIS A 241 5.43 2.14 -6.77
CA HIS A 241 6.46 1.34 -6.16
C HIS A 241 7.66 1.26 -7.11
N GLY A 242 8.62 2.17 -6.92
CA GLY A 242 9.78 2.28 -7.81
C GLY A 242 10.89 1.33 -7.42
N PHE A 243 11.33 0.48 -8.34
CA PHE A 243 12.50 -0.37 -8.15
C PHE A 243 13.28 -0.59 -9.44
N VAL A 244 14.57 -0.85 -9.29
CA VAL A 244 15.47 -1.24 -10.39
C VAL A 244 15.82 -2.71 -10.23
N VAL A 245 15.83 -3.43 -11.35
CA VAL A 245 16.28 -4.82 -11.42
C VAL A 245 17.46 -4.92 -12.36
N GLU A 246 18.46 -5.71 -11.99
CA GLU A 246 19.63 -5.97 -12.81
C GLU A 246 19.64 -7.41 -13.31
N TYR A 247 19.74 -7.58 -14.63
CA TYR A 247 19.84 -8.87 -15.30
C TYR A 247 21.23 -9.06 -15.89
N GLY A 248 21.77 -10.28 -15.83
CA GLY A 248 23.10 -10.59 -16.38
C GLY A 248 23.32 -12.08 -16.53
N LYS A 249 24.21 -12.49 -17.44
CA LYS A 249 24.52 -13.91 -17.72
C LYS A 249 25.06 -14.69 -16.51
N ASP A 250 25.66 -14.00 -15.55
CA ASP A 250 26.11 -14.54 -14.26
C ASP A 250 25.20 -14.11 -13.09
N ARG A 251 24.00 -13.58 -13.39
CA ARG A 251 22.99 -13.06 -12.44
C ARG A 251 21.62 -13.69 -12.75
N ASP A 252 20.52 -13.07 -12.32
CA ASP A 252 19.18 -13.61 -12.54
C ASP A 252 18.88 -13.65 -14.05
N VAL A 253 18.63 -14.86 -14.57
CA VAL A 253 18.56 -15.15 -16.02
C VAL A 253 17.11 -15.10 -16.54
N ASP A 254 16.13 -15.08 -15.64
CA ASP A 254 14.72 -15.18 -16.02
C ASP A 254 13.79 -14.55 -14.98
N LEU A 255 12.87 -13.68 -15.42
CA LEU A 255 11.67 -13.38 -14.66
C LEU A 255 10.72 -14.56 -14.88
N GLY A 256 10.73 -15.53 -13.96
CA GLY A 256 9.62 -16.48 -13.88
C GLY A 256 8.31 -15.70 -13.90
N ARG A 257 7.35 -16.09 -14.76
CA ARG A 257 6.14 -15.32 -15.07
C ARG A 257 5.57 -14.58 -13.86
N CYS A 258 5.88 -13.29 -13.76
CA CYS A 258 5.30 -12.38 -12.79
C CYS A 258 4.24 -11.55 -13.51
N TYR A 259 2.99 -11.66 -13.06
CA TYR A 259 2.02 -10.61 -13.30
C TYR A 259 2.46 -9.42 -12.45
N ALA A 260 2.58 -8.24 -13.03
CA ALA A 260 2.80 -7.03 -12.25
C ALA A 260 1.52 -6.76 -11.45
N ASP A 261 1.62 -6.69 -10.12
CA ASP A 261 0.55 -6.15 -9.26
C ASP A 261 0.56 -4.61 -9.37
N ALA A 262 0.32 -4.11 -10.58
CA ALA A 262 0.18 -2.71 -10.89
C ALA A 262 -1.02 -2.58 -11.84
N PHE A 263 -2.11 -1.99 -11.35
CA PHE A 263 -3.25 -1.59 -12.16
C PHE A 263 -3.08 -0.11 -12.51
N LEU A 264 -3.27 0.23 -13.79
CA LEU A 264 -3.37 1.62 -14.27
C LEU A 264 -4.70 2.25 -13.87
#